data_AF-A0A847N1T4-F1
#
_entry.id   AF-A0A847N1T4-F1
#
_cell.length_a   1.000
_cell.length_b   1.000
_cell.length_c   1.000
_cell.angle_alpha   90.00
_cell.angle_beta   90.00
_cell.angle_gamma   90.00
#
_symmetry.space_group_name_H-M   'P 1'
#
loop_
_entity.id
_entity.type
_entity.pdbx_description
1 polymer ?
#
loop_
_entity_poly.entity_id
_entity_poly.type
_entity_poly.pdbx_seq_one_letter_code
_entity_poly.pdbx_strand_id
1 'polypeptide(L)'
;MNRHTERIAELVAKMKADNPQIIDLFLDQKLEDAAMLALLREQTSAVMQQQYPKAWAYYTGEEQTEQDYYKLMSTSMAYLRLMDYLDNEGKSFEDMNLKGQTVISSPLLLLRKILLGQECSFTLDFLEDMAHLMAQLSGAEERIIPTRNQVQEWMERHPSGLD
;
A
#
# COMPACT_ATOMS: atom_id res chain seq x y z
N MET A 1 1.11 -3.25 29.50
CA MET A 1 0.40 -3.44 28.21
C MET A 1 1.38 -4.06 27.23
N ASN A 2 0.91 -4.83 26.24
CA ASN A 2 1.76 -5.50 25.25
C ASN A 2 2.25 -4.46 24.22
N ARG A 3 3.58 -4.29 24.05
CA ARG A 3 4.18 -3.33 23.12
C ARG A 3 3.64 -3.44 21.69
N HIS A 4 3.30 -4.66 21.25
CA HIS A 4 2.71 -4.88 19.93
C HIS A 4 1.32 -4.26 19.80
N THR A 5 0.49 -4.35 20.84
CA THR A 5 -0.86 -3.77 20.83
C THR A 5 -0.83 -2.25 20.82
N GLU A 6 0.12 -1.65 21.55
CA GLU A 6 0.37 -0.20 21.52
C GLU A 6 0.76 0.25 20.12
N ARG A 7 1.72 -0.44 19.49
CA ARG A 7 2.19 -0.13 18.14
C ARG A 7 1.09 -0.24 17.07
N ILE A 8 0.25 -1.27 17.15
CA ILE A 8 -0.90 -1.42 16.24
C ILE A 8 -1.85 -0.22 16.38
N ALA A 9 -2.17 0.19 17.61
CA ALA A 9 -3.05 1.33 17.87
C ALA A 9 -2.46 2.64 17.32
N GLU A 10 -1.15 2.86 17.47
CA GLU A 10 -0.44 4.00 16.90
C GLU A 10 -0.53 4.05 15.37
N LEU A 11 -0.29 2.91 14.70
CA LEU A 11 -0.35 2.83 13.23
C LEU A 11 -1.75 3.10 12.70
N VAL A 12 -2.78 2.53 13.35
CA VAL A 12 -4.18 2.79 12.99
C VAL A 12 -4.55 4.26 13.21
N ALA A 13 -4.11 4.87 14.31
CA ALA A 13 -4.33 6.29 14.57
C ALA A 13 -3.65 7.17 13.52
N LYS A 14 -2.41 6.83 13.13
CA LYS A 14 -1.66 7.52 12.06
C LYS A 14 -2.39 7.44 10.73
N MET A 15 -2.83 6.26 10.30
CA MET A 15 -3.57 6.12 9.04
C MET A 15 -4.85 6.97 9.01
N LYS A 16 -5.60 7.00 10.11
CA LYS A 16 -6.80 7.85 10.27
C LYS A 16 -6.48 9.34 10.15
N ALA A 17 -5.35 9.77 10.70
CA ALA A 17 -4.91 11.17 10.63
C ALA A 17 -4.43 11.55 9.23
N ASP A 18 -3.66 10.69 8.57
CA ASP A 18 -3.04 10.97 7.28
C ASP A 18 -4.08 10.94 6.13
N ASN A 19 -5.03 9.98 6.12
CA ASN A 19 -6.01 9.82 5.03
C ASN A 19 -7.44 9.56 5.54
N PRO A 20 -8.08 10.53 6.21
CA PRO A 20 -9.41 10.33 6.79
C PRO A 20 -10.43 9.88 5.74
N GLN A 21 -10.42 10.45 4.53
CA GLN A 21 -11.40 10.12 3.49
C GLN A 21 -11.31 8.67 3.00
N ILE A 22 -10.09 8.17 2.76
CA ILE A 22 -9.87 6.77 2.36
C ILE A 22 -10.25 5.85 3.52
N ILE A 23 -9.82 6.17 4.74
CA ILE A 23 -10.09 5.34 5.91
C ILE A 23 -11.58 5.27 6.25
N ASP A 24 -12.33 6.34 6.04
CA ASP A 24 -13.79 6.36 6.24
C ASP A 24 -14.50 5.33 5.33
N LEU A 25 -14.03 5.11 4.11
CA LEU A 25 -14.55 4.04 3.24
C LEU A 25 -14.33 2.64 3.83
N PHE A 26 -13.12 2.38 4.37
CA PHE A 26 -12.83 1.10 5.02
C PHE A 26 -13.71 0.87 6.25
N LEU A 27 -14.00 1.93 7.00
CA LEU A 27 -14.78 1.88 8.24
C LEU A 27 -16.30 1.85 8.03
N ASP A 28 -16.80 2.14 6.83
CA ASP A 28 -18.25 2.14 6.57
C ASP A 28 -18.81 0.72 6.54
N GLN A 29 -19.35 0.28 7.67
CA GLN A 29 -19.96 -1.06 7.82
C GLN A 29 -21.26 -1.25 7.04
N LYS A 30 -21.82 -0.19 6.43
CA LYS A 30 -23.00 -0.31 5.56
C LYS A 30 -22.62 -0.78 4.15
N LEU A 31 -21.36 -0.62 3.77
CA LEU A 31 -20.84 -1.07 2.48
C LEU A 31 -20.39 -2.53 2.58
N GLU A 32 -20.90 -3.38 1.70
CA GLU A 32 -20.31 -4.69 1.46
C GLU A 32 -18.87 -4.55 0.95
N ASP A 33 -18.04 -5.58 1.15
CA ASP A 33 -16.63 -5.60 0.74
C ASP A 33 -16.44 -5.23 -0.74
N ALA A 34 -17.23 -5.84 -1.62
CA ALA A 34 -17.16 -5.55 -3.06
C ALA A 34 -17.55 -4.09 -3.38
N ALA A 35 -18.53 -3.53 -2.69
CA ALA A 35 -18.97 -2.16 -2.89
C ALA A 35 -17.91 -1.15 -2.41
N MET A 36 -17.29 -1.42 -1.25
CA MET A 36 -16.19 -0.60 -0.74
C MET A 36 -15.01 -0.59 -1.72
N LEU A 37 -14.59 -1.76 -2.22
CA LEU A 37 -13.50 -1.87 -3.19
C LEU A 37 -13.81 -1.14 -4.51
N ALA A 38 -15.05 -1.25 -4.99
CA ALA A 38 -15.49 -0.55 -6.20
C ALA A 38 -15.44 0.98 -6.04
N LEU A 39 -15.93 1.49 -4.91
CA LEU A 39 -15.87 2.94 -4.60
C LEU A 39 -14.43 3.42 -4.44
N LEU A 40 -13.58 2.64 -3.76
CA LEU A 40 -12.16 2.95 -3.62
C LEU A 40 -11.46 3.05 -4.98
N ARG A 41 -11.76 2.11 -5.89
CA ARG A 41 -11.25 2.13 -7.27
C ARG A 41 -11.74 3.34 -8.05
N GLU A 42 -13.02 3.65 -7.98
CA GLU A 42 -13.61 4.81 -8.67
C GLU A 42 -12.94 6.11 -8.22
N GLN A 43 -12.86 6.34 -6.91
CA GLN A 43 -12.26 7.54 -6.33
C GLN A 43 -10.77 7.63 -6.66
N THR A 44 -10.05 6.52 -6.55
CA THR A 44 -8.62 6.46 -6.88
C THR A 44 -8.37 6.79 -8.35
N SER A 45 -9.18 6.19 -9.25
CA SER A 45 -9.09 6.44 -10.69
C SER A 45 -9.38 7.91 -11.02
N ALA A 46 -10.41 8.49 -10.40
CA ALA A 46 -10.75 9.90 -10.60
C ALA A 46 -9.61 10.84 -10.16
N VAL A 47 -9.00 10.58 -9.00
CA VAL A 47 -7.84 11.36 -8.52
C VAL A 47 -6.66 11.21 -9.46
N MET A 48 -6.33 9.98 -9.89
CA MET A 48 -5.24 9.75 -10.83
C MET A 48 -5.46 10.47 -12.16
N GLN A 49 -6.66 10.40 -12.74
CA GLN A 49 -6.97 11.08 -14.00
C GLN A 49 -6.86 12.61 -13.88
N GLN A 50 -7.32 13.18 -12.76
CA GLN A 50 -7.36 14.63 -12.56
C GLN A 50 -6.01 15.22 -12.14
N GLN A 51 -5.30 14.55 -11.23
CA GLN A 51 -4.12 15.10 -10.56
C GLN A 51 -2.81 14.45 -11.01
N TYR A 52 -2.86 13.21 -11.50
CA TYR A 52 -1.68 12.42 -11.87
C TYR A 52 -1.82 11.78 -13.26
N PRO A 53 -2.15 12.55 -14.32
CA PRO A 53 -2.48 11.99 -15.64
C PRO A 53 -1.38 11.12 -16.25
N LYS A 54 -0.11 11.40 -15.96
CA LYS A 54 1.02 10.55 -16.38
C LYS A 54 1.01 9.18 -15.70
N ALA A 55 0.66 9.13 -14.41
CA ALA A 55 0.53 7.88 -13.69
C ALA A 55 -0.68 7.09 -14.20
N TRP A 56 -1.77 7.79 -14.53
CA TRP A 56 -2.91 7.17 -15.19
C TRP A 56 -2.55 6.57 -16.55
N ALA A 57 -1.86 7.32 -17.42
CA ALA A 57 -1.39 6.82 -18.72
C ALA A 57 -0.43 5.63 -18.60
N TYR A 58 0.45 5.64 -17.59
CA TYR A 58 1.30 4.50 -17.27
C TYR A 58 0.48 3.28 -16.82
N TYR A 59 -0.51 3.49 -15.95
CA TYR A 59 -1.40 2.44 -15.48
C TYR A 59 -2.21 1.80 -16.61
N THR A 60 -2.76 2.59 -17.54
CA THR A 60 -3.58 2.10 -18.65
C THR A 60 -2.79 1.52 -19.82
N GLY A 61 -1.46 1.62 -19.80
CA GLY A 61 -0.61 1.10 -20.88
C GLY A 61 -0.40 2.05 -22.06
N GLU A 62 -0.83 3.31 -21.94
CA GLU A 62 -0.66 4.32 -22.98
C GLU A 62 0.79 4.84 -23.03
N GLU A 63 1.46 4.98 -21.88
CA GLU A 63 2.86 5.45 -21.75
C GLU A 63 3.64 4.60 -20.71
N GLN A 64 4.11 3.40 -21.10
CA GLN A 64 4.79 2.43 -20.21
C GLN A 64 6.31 2.31 -20.43
N THR A 65 6.98 3.37 -20.88
CA THR A 65 8.45 3.28 -21.01
C THR A 65 9.15 3.46 -19.66
N GLU A 66 10.38 2.95 -19.54
CA GLU A 66 11.22 3.15 -18.35
C GLU A 66 11.40 4.65 -18.04
N GLN A 67 11.49 5.50 -19.07
CA GLN A 67 11.60 6.95 -18.90
C GLN A 67 10.35 7.57 -18.29
N ASP A 68 9.18 6.97 -18.51
CA ASP A 68 7.91 7.46 -17.96
C ASP A 68 7.77 7.09 -16.48
N TYR A 69 8.27 5.91 -16.09
CA TYR A 69 8.37 5.49 -14.70
C TYR A 69 9.20 6.47 -13.85
N TYR A 70 10.37 6.92 -14.34
CA TYR A 70 11.22 7.85 -13.58
C TYR A 70 10.64 9.27 -13.43
N LYS A 71 9.62 9.64 -14.22
CA LYS A 71 8.93 10.93 -14.10
C LYS A 71 7.84 10.93 -13.02
N LEU A 72 7.53 9.79 -12.42
CA LEU A 72 6.48 9.66 -11.41
C LEU A 72 6.93 10.25 -10.06
N MET A 73 6.08 11.09 -9.48
CA MET A 73 6.23 11.57 -8.11
C MET A 73 5.92 10.44 -7.12
N SER A 74 6.47 10.49 -5.90
CA SER A 74 6.23 9.46 -4.87
C SER A 74 4.75 9.21 -4.59
N THR A 75 3.95 10.27 -4.48
CA THR A 75 2.49 10.17 -4.29
C THR A 75 1.82 9.46 -5.47
N SER A 76 2.24 9.72 -6.71
CA SER A 76 1.71 9.01 -7.88
C SER A 76 2.09 7.52 -7.93
N MET A 77 3.25 7.15 -7.39
CA MET A 77 3.64 5.74 -7.21
C MET A 77 2.77 5.05 -6.15
N ALA A 78 2.38 5.75 -5.09
CA ALA A 78 1.46 5.23 -4.07
C ALA A 78 0.08 4.94 -4.66
N TYR A 79 -0.44 5.82 -5.52
CA TYR A 79 -1.68 5.57 -6.26
C TYR A 79 -1.57 4.36 -7.20
N LEU A 80 -0.45 4.19 -7.91
CA LEU A 80 -0.21 2.99 -8.71
C LEU A 80 -0.20 1.72 -7.86
N ARG A 81 0.45 1.75 -6.69
CA ARG A 81 0.46 0.61 -5.74
C ARG A 81 -0.94 0.28 -5.23
N LEU A 82 -1.76 1.31 -4.96
CA LEU A 82 -3.16 1.10 -4.55
C LEU A 82 -3.99 0.47 -5.68
N MET A 83 -3.80 0.92 -6.94
CA MET A 83 -4.46 0.30 -8.09
C MET A 83 -4.01 -1.14 -8.33
N ASP A 84 -2.72 -1.45 -8.14
CA ASP A 84 -2.20 -2.81 -8.23
C ASP A 84 -2.82 -3.74 -7.16
N TYR A 85 -2.98 -3.25 -5.93
CA TYR A 85 -3.72 -3.98 -4.89
C TYR A 85 -5.18 -4.21 -5.28
N LEU A 86 -5.86 -3.18 -5.78
CA LEU A 86 -7.23 -3.31 -6.27
C LEU A 86 -7.35 -4.30 -7.44
N ASP A 87 -6.36 -4.36 -8.32
CA ASP A 87 -6.34 -5.26 -9.49
C ASP A 87 -6.11 -6.70 -9.09
N ASN A 88 -5.39 -6.94 -8.00
CA ASN A 88 -5.01 -8.28 -7.55
C ASN A 88 -5.77 -8.76 -6.30
N GLU A 89 -6.67 -7.94 -5.75
CA GLU A 89 -7.53 -8.30 -4.62
C GLU A 89 -8.38 -9.54 -4.98
N GLY A 90 -8.34 -10.56 -4.12
CA GLY A 90 -9.03 -11.83 -4.29
C GLY A 90 -8.40 -12.79 -5.29
N LYS A 91 -7.30 -12.43 -5.98
CA LYS A 91 -6.61 -13.35 -6.89
C LYS A 91 -5.79 -14.38 -6.11
N SER A 92 -5.70 -15.58 -6.68
CA SER A 92 -4.88 -16.67 -6.16
C SER A 92 -3.55 -16.79 -6.89
N PHE A 93 -2.49 -17.10 -6.15
CA PHE A 93 -1.14 -17.28 -6.66
C PHE A 93 -0.49 -18.50 -6.02
N GLU A 94 0.34 -19.22 -6.76
CA GLU A 94 1.22 -20.23 -6.17
C GLU A 94 2.44 -19.54 -5.56
N ASP A 95 2.65 -19.72 -4.26
CA ASP A 95 3.79 -19.16 -3.55
C ASP A 95 4.88 -20.22 -3.38
N MET A 96 5.97 -20.06 -4.12
CA MET A 96 7.12 -20.94 -4.06
C MET A 96 7.86 -20.87 -2.72
N ASN A 97 7.78 -19.75 -1.99
CA ASN A 97 8.32 -19.63 -0.64
C ASN A 97 7.53 -20.50 0.36
N LEU A 98 6.27 -20.77 0.06
CA LEU A 98 5.39 -21.66 0.82
C LEU A 98 5.30 -23.05 0.18
N LYS A 99 6.34 -23.49 -0.54
CA LYS A 99 6.43 -24.82 -1.18
C LYS A 99 5.32 -25.07 -2.21
N GLY A 100 4.94 -24.03 -2.96
CA GLY A 100 3.90 -24.10 -4.00
C GLY A 100 2.48 -24.06 -3.44
N GLN A 101 2.28 -23.64 -2.19
CA GLN A 101 0.92 -23.45 -1.66
C GLN A 101 0.22 -22.30 -2.40
N THR A 102 -1.07 -22.49 -2.67
CA THR A 102 -1.91 -21.43 -3.22
C THR A 102 -2.29 -20.45 -2.12
N VAL A 103 -1.94 -19.18 -2.31
CA VAL A 103 -2.30 -18.05 -1.43
C VAL A 103 -3.29 -17.13 -2.13
N ILE A 104 -4.15 -16.47 -1.36
CA ILE A 104 -5.08 -15.45 -1.86
C ILE A 104 -4.54 -14.09 -1.47
N SER A 105 -4.28 -13.24 -2.47
CA SER A 105 -3.95 -11.84 -2.23
C SER A 105 -5.20 -11.11 -1.75
N SER A 106 -5.18 -10.54 -0.55
CA SER A 106 -6.31 -9.75 -0.02
C SER A 106 -5.86 -8.57 0.87
N PRO A 107 -4.87 -7.76 0.45
CA PRO A 107 -4.31 -6.71 1.29
C PRO A 107 -5.35 -5.68 1.73
N LEU A 108 -6.31 -5.30 0.87
CA LEU A 108 -7.29 -4.25 1.20
C LEU A 108 -8.38 -4.78 2.13
N LEU A 109 -8.88 -5.99 1.89
CA LEU A 109 -9.87 -6.59 2.80
C LEU A 109 -9.24 -6.97 4.15
N LEU A 110 -7.97 -7.39 4.16
CA LEU A 110 -7.23 -7.59 5.42
C LEU A 110 -7.08 -6.28 6.20
N LEU A 111 -6.69 -5.19 5.52
CA LEU A 111 -6.62 -3.86 6.15
C LEU A 111 -7.98 -3.44 6.70
N ARG A 112 -9.08 -3.67 5.97
CA ARG A 112 -10.44 -3.39 6.43
C ARG A 112 -10.75 -4.09 7.76
N LYS A 113 -10.46 -5.39 7.85
CA LYS A 113 -10.68 -6.20 9.07
C LYS A 113 -9.91 -5.62 10.26
N ILE A 114 -8.65 -5.26 10.06
CA ILE A 114 -7.81 -4.64 11.09
C ILE A 114 -8.42 -3.32 11.56
N LEU A 115 -8.82 -2.43 10.62
CA LEU A 115 -9.39 -1.12 10.94
C LEU A 115 -10.73 -1.22 11.68
N LEU A 116 -11.54 -2.24 11.37
CA LEU A 116 -12.79 -2.56 12.05
C LEU A 116 -12.60 -3.29 13.40
N GLY A 117 -11.36 -3.66 13.76
CA GLY A 117 -11.07 -4.42 14.97
C GLY A 117 -11.59 -5.86 14.94
N GLN A 118 -11.77 -6.42 13.74
CA GLN A 118 -12.19 -7.81 13.55
C GLN A 118 -11.02 -8.76 13.75
N GLU A 119 -11.32 -9.98 14.23
CA GLU A 119 -10.30 -11.02 14.41
C GLU A 119 -9.72 -11.45 13.05
N CYS A 120 -8.42 -11.27 12.88
CA CYS A 120 -7.68 -11.67 11.68
C CYS A 120 -6.20 -11.90 12.02
N SER A 121 -5.51 -12.67 11.17
CA SER A 121 -4.07 -12.89 11.27
C SER A 121 -3.34 -11.96 10.30
N PHE A 122 -2.36 -11.23 10.79
CA PHE A 122 -1.50 -10.34 10.01
C PHE A 122 -0.14 -10.17 10.71
N THR A 123 0.89 -9.80 9.96
CA THR A 123 2.20 -9.42 10.53
C THR A 123 2.22 -7.94 10.84
N LEU A 124 3.04 -7.51 11.80
CA LEU A 124 3.21 -6.09 12.08
C LEU A 124 3.77 -5.34 10.86
N ASP A 125 4.70 -5.96 10.13
CA ASP A 125 5.31 -5.40 8.92
C ASP A 125 4.26 -5.06 7.85
N PHE A 126 3.25 -5.92 7.69
CA PHE A 126 2.12 -5.64 6.79
C PHE A 126 1.37 -4.36 7.19
N LEU A 127 1.13 -4.17 8.48
CA LEU A 127 0.41 -2.99 8.96
C LEU A 127 1.26 -1.72 8.83
N GLU A 128 2.57 -1.82 9.05
CA GLU A 128 3.52 -0.73 8.82
C GLU A 128 3.55 -0.33 7.34
N ASP A 129 3.60 -1.31 6.43
CA ASP A 129 3.53 -1.07 4.99
C ASP A 129 2.25 -0.34 4.57
N MET A 130 1.11 -0.71 5.15
CA MET A 130 -0.16 -0.04 4.88
C MET A 130 -0.18 1.39 5.44
N ALA A 131 0.42 1.61 6.61
CA ALA A 131 0.55 2.95 7.18
C ALA A 131 1.45 3.86 6.33
N HIS A 132 2.56 3.33 5.80
CA HIS A 132 3.40 4.04 4.85
C HIS A 132 2.66 4.33 3.53
N LEU A 133 1.92 3.37 2.98
CA LEU A 133 1.11 3.60 1.80
C LEU A 133 0.12 4.75 2.01
N MET A 134 -0.59 4.77 3.15
CA MET A 134 -1.46 5.89 3.50
C MET A 134 -0.66 7.21 3.56
N ALA A 135 0.44 7.26 4.32
CA ALA A 135 1.24 8.46 4.42
C ALA A 135 1.71 9.00 3.04
N GLN A 136 2.10 8.10 2.12
CA GLN A 136 2.48 8.47 0.74
C GLN A 136 1.29 8.98 -0.09
N LEU A 137 0.10 8.38 0.03
CA LEU A 137 -1.13 8.84 -0.64
C LEU A 137 -1.54 10.25 -0.19
N SER A 138 -1.37 10.57 1.09
CA SER A 138 -1.64 11.91 1.63
C SER A 138 -0.56 12.94 1.31
N GLY A 139 0.61 12.50 0.84
CA GLY A 139 1.80 13.35 0.72
C GLY A 139 2.45 13.71 2.06
N ALA A 140 2.01 13.12 3.18
CA ALA A 140 2.62 13.33 4.50
C ALA A 140 4.00 12.70 4.63
N GLU A 141 4.32 11.71 3.79
CA GLU A 141 5.66 11.09 3.74
C GLU A 141 6.45 11.59 2.52
N GLU A 142 7.55 12.28 2.80
CA GLU A 142 8.51 12.69 1.76
C GLU A 142 9.36 11.50 1.30
N ARG A 143 9.67 11.47 0.00
CA ARG A 143 10.58 10.48 -0.56
C ARG A 143 12.02 10.79 -0.14
N ILE A 144 12.58 9.98 0.74
CA ILE A 144 14.00 10.04 1.09
C ILE A 144 14.78 9.18 0.08
N ILE A 145 15.53 9.81 -0.81
CA ILE A 145 16.48 9.10 -1.67
C ILE A 145 17.78 8.95 -0.88
N PRO A 146 18.22 7.71 -0.55
CA PRO A 146 19.44 7.53 0.20
C PRO A 146 20.64 8.04 -0.62
N THR A 147 21.57 8.67 0.08
CA THR A 147 22.84 9.08 -0.51
C THR A 147 23.70 7.87 -0.83
N ARG A 148 24.66 8.03 -1.76
CA ARG A 148 25.62 6.98 -2.09
C ARG A 148 26.33 6.42 -0.85
N ASN A 149 26.69 7.28 0.09
CA ASN A 149 27.38 6.86 1.33
C ASN A 149 26.47 5.99 2.19
N GLN A 150 25.19 6.37 2.37
CA GLN A 150 24.22 5.56 3.11
C GLN A 150 24.05 4.18 2.47
N VAL A 151 23.98 4.11 1.14
CA VAL A 151 23.92 2.83 0.43
C VAL A 151 25.18 1.99 0.67
N GLN A 152 26.37 2.61 0.63
CA GLN A 152 27.63 1.91 0.91
C GLN A 152 27.68 1.36 2.34
N GLU A 153 27.26 2.14 3.34
CA GLU A 153 27.17 1.68 4.73
C GLU A 153 26.20 0.49 4.89
N TRP A 154 25.12 0.45 4.11
CA TRP A 154 24.18 -0.69 4.11
C TRP A 154 24.84 -1.93 3.51
N MET A 155 25.54 -1.78 2.38
CA MET A 155 26.27 -2.86 1.73
C MET A 155 27.38 -3.42 2.63
N GLU A 156 28.09 -2.56 3.35
CA GLU A 156 29.14 -2.97 4.29
C GLU A 156 28.58 -3.74 5.50
N ARG A 157 27.36 -3.42 5.94
CA ARG A 157 26.67 -4.14 7.02
C ARG A 157 26.17 -5.52 6.62
N HIS A 158 25.87 -5.73 5.33
CA HIS A 158 25.38 -6.99 4.78
C HIS A 158 26.24 -7.42 3.58
N PRO A 159 27.54 -7.71 3.78
CA PRO A 159 28.50 -7.89 2.68
C PRO A 159 28.23 -9.15 1.85
N SER A 160 27.53 -10.14 2.42
CA SER A 160 27.08 -11.34 1.71
C SER A 160 25.81 -11.11 0.88
N GLY A 161 24.97 -10.15 1.30
CA GLY A 161 23.60 -9.98 0.81
C GLY A 161 22.65 -11.15 1.15
N LEU A 162 23.06 -12.06 2.04
CA LEU A 162 22.32 -13.28 2.41
C LEU A 162 21.77 -13.25 3.84
N ASP A 163 21.98 -12.13 4.55
CA ASP A 163 21.64 -11.94 5.97
C ASP A 163 20.27 -11.28 6.14
#